data_AF-A0A1B9NC56-F1
#
_entry.id   AF-A0A1B9NC56-F1
#
_cell.length_a   1.000
_cell.length_b   1.000
_cell.length_c   1.000
_cell.angle_alpha   90.00
_cell.angle_beta   90.00
_cell.angle_gamma   90.00
#
_symmetry.space_group_name_H-M   'P 1'
#
loop_
_entity.id
_entity.type
_entity.pdbx_description
1 polymer ?
#
loop_
_entity_poly.entity_id
_entity_poly.type
_entity_poly.pdbx_seq_one_letter_code
_entity_poly.pdbx_strand_id
1 'polypeptide(L)'
;MESYIQNLELIKYPRTPHLEGSRLQFGDSDHGQRPYNQLVGQHIVVEEKLDGANCAISFSASGELLLQSRGHYLMGGARERQFNLLRRWACVHEYWLLERLEDRYILYGEWLHKKHAIFYDALPHYFCEFDIWDRQQNCFLSTIKRHQLLADGPVLSVPVLFAGSAPAKLSELLNLVKESLAKTANWRTCFEKIITREKLDLTKAWQQCDNSDFMEGLYLKIESEEQTVDRLKWVRHDFVQAILDAGQHHSEQPFIPNQLANGVELYTPQLTVNWNSRLINGGKV
;
A
#
# COMPACT_ATOMS: atom_id res chain seq x y z
N MET A 1 27.87 -3.24 7.68
CA MET A 1 26.46 -3.18 7.27
C MET A 1 25.69 -2.14 8.10
N GLU A 2 25.59 -2.27 9.43
CA GLU A 2 24.87 -1.29 10.28
C GLU A 2 25.40 0.16 10.20
N SER A 3 26.72 0.36 10.24
CA SER A 3 27.33 1.70 10.13
C SER A 3 27.26 2.32 8.73
N TYR A 4 27.07 1.50 7.68
CA TYR A 4 26.93 1.98 6.30
C TYR A 4 25.51 2.48 6.05
N ILE A 5 24.50 1.71 6.47
CA ILE A 5 23.09 2.06 6.29
C ILE A 5 22.72 3.34 7.06
N GLN A 6 23.33 3.60 8.21
CA GLN A 6 23.13 4.84 8.98
C GLN A 6 23.54 6.12 8.23
N ASN A 7 24.40 6.02 7.22
CA ASN A 7 24.89 7.15 6.43
C ASN A 7 24.23 7.27 5.04
N LEU A 8 23.36 6.33 4.66
CA LEU A 8 22.61 6.40 3.41
C LEU A 8 21.50 7.44 3.53
N GLU A 9 21.40 8.32 2.52
CA GLU A 9 20.28 9.24 2.43
C GLU A 9 18.98 8.46 2.18
N LEU A 10 18.00 8.67 3.06
CA LEU A 10 16.67 8.09 2.91
C LEU A 10 15.81 9.01 2.05
N ILE A 11 15.47 8.58 0.84
CA ILE A 11 14.41 9.23 0.07
C ILE A 11 13.08 8.76 0.65
N LYS A 12 12.36 9.70 1.28
CA LYS A 12 11.03 9.44 1.84
C LYS A 12 9.98 9.54 0.75
N TYR A 13 8.97 8.67 0.83
CA TYR A 13 7.79 8.85 0.00
C TYR A 13 7.13 10.21 0.30
N PRO A 14 6.88 11.06 -0.72
CA PRO A 14 6.34 12.40 -0.52
C PRO A 14 5.00 12.36 0.22
N ARG A 15 4.66 13.48 0.87
CA ARG A 15 3.31 13.64 1.40
C ARG A 15 2.35 13.84 0.22
N THR A 16 1.22 13.15 0.25
CA THR A 16 0.16 13.28 -0.74
C THR A 16 -0.89 14.30 -0.26
N PRO A 17 -1.14 15.40 -1.00
CA PRO A 17 -2.19 16.35 -0.65
C PRO A 17 -3.59 15.72 -0.71
N HIS A 18 -4.53 16.31 0.02
CA HIS A 18 -5.92 15.88 0.01
C HIS A 18 -6.68 16.49 -1.17
N LEU A 19 -7.60 15.72 -1.75
CA LEU A 19 -8.64 16.23 -2.65
C LEU A 19 -9.74 16.92 -1.83
N GLU A 20 -10.43 17.91 -2.41
CA GLU A 20 -11.59 18.55 -1.79
C GLU A 20 -12.62 17.52 -1.29
N GLY A 21 -13.19 17.78 -0.12
CA GLY A 21 -14.16 16.89 0.50
C GLY A 21 -13.55 15.61 1.09
N SER A 22 -12.23 15.42 1.02
CA SER A 22 -11.57 14.36 1.80
C SER A 22 -11.62 14.70 3.29
N ARG A 23 -11.74 13.70 4.16
CA ARG A 23 -11.52 13.95 5.60
C ARG A 23 -10.02 14.05 5.90
N LEU A 24 -9.67 15.03 6.71
CA LEU A 24 -8.31 15.25 7.20
C LEU A 24 -8.03 14.40 8.43
N GLN A 25 -6.85 13.80 8.50
CA GLN A 25 -6.38 13.07 9.68
C GLN A 25 -5.63 14.02 10.64
N PHE A 26 -5.32 13.54 11.84
CA PHE A 26 -4.56 14.31 12.81
C PHE A 26 -3.19 14.73 12.25
N GLY A 27 -2.94 16.04 12.16
CA GLY A 27 -1.71 16.62 11.60
C GLY A 27 -1.82 17.09 10.15
N ASP A 28 -2.95 16.87 9.47
CA ASP A 28 -3.27 17.50 8.19
C ASP A 28 -3.84 18.93 8.40
N SER A 29 -3.62 19.85 7.46
CA SER A 29 -4.14 21.23 7.54
C SER A 29 -5.24 21.49 6.50
N ASP A 30 -6.33 22.16 6.89
CA ASP A 30 -7.46 22.56 6.01
C ASP A 30 -7.02 23.40 4.80
N HIS A 31 -5.93 24.16 4.92
CA HIS A 31 -5.35 24.96 3.83
C HIS A 31 -4.70 24.12 2.71
N GLY A 32 -4.71 22.78 2.80
CA GLY A 32 -4.00 21.87 1.89
C GLY A 32 -4.88 21.03 0.96
N GLN A 33 -6.21 21.20 0.95
CA GLN A 33 -7.07 20.48 0.01
C GLN A 33 -7.04 21.11 -1.38
N ARG A 34 -6.95 20.28 -2.42
CA ARG A 34 -6.98 20.72 -3.82
C ARG A 34 -8.34 20.51 -4.44
N PRO A 35 -8.89 21.52 -5.14
CA PRO A 35 -10.20 21.43 -5.75
C PRO A 35 -10.20 20.46 -6.93
N TYR A 36 -11.27 19.67 -7.08
CA TYR A 36 -11.37 18.64 -8.11
C TYR A 36 -11.37 19.22 -9.53
N ASN A 37 -11.85 20.45 -9.69
CA ASN A 37 -11.88 21.13 -10.97
C ASN A 37 -10.49 21.25 -11.65
N GLN A 38 -9.39 21.15 -10.88
CA GLN A 38 -8.03 21.13 -11.42
C GLN A 38 -7.68 19.82 -12.14
N LEU A 39 -8.45 18.75 -11.92
CA LEU A 39 -8.24 17.45 -12.56
C LEU A 39 -9.03 17.31 -13.87
N VAL A 40 -10.07 18.12 -14.08
CA VAL A 40 -10.97 17.99 -15.23
C VAL A 40 -10.17 18.10 -16.53
N GLY A 41 -10.26 17.07 -17.38
CA GLY A 41 -9.53 16.98 -18.64
C GLY A 41 -8.11 16.40 -18.54
N GLN A 42 -7.58 16.17 -17.34
CA GLN A 42 -6.32 15.47 -17.14
C GLN A 42 -6.50 13.95 -17.24
N HIS A 43 -5.46 13.24 -17.66
CA HIS A 43 -5.40 11.79 -17.50
C HIS A 43 -5.08 11.45 -16.05
N ILE A 44 -5.93 10.65 -15.42
CA ILE A 44 -5.74 10.19 -14.05
C ILE A 44 -5.76 8.67 -13.97
N VAL A 45 -4.99 8.14 -13.04
CA VAL A 45 -5.09 6.76 -12.54
C VAL A 45 -5.59 6.83 -11.10
N VAL A 46 -6.62 6.06 -10.80
CA VAL A 46 -7.21 5.94 -9.47
C VAL A 46 -6.99 4.53 -8.97
N GLU A 47 -6.32 4.42 -7.83
CA GLU A 47 -6.03 3.16 -7.15
C GLU A 47 -6.78 3.11 -5.81
N GLU A 48 -7.11 1.90 -5.34
CA GLU A 48 -7.62 1.73 -3.98
C GLU A 48 -6.53 2.17 -3.00
N LYS A 49 -6.88 3.06 -2.07
CA LYS A 49 -6.00 3.35 -0.94
C LYS A 49 -6.13 2.22 0.07
N LEU A 50 -5.06 1.45 0.25
CA LEU A 50 -4.96 0.42 1.28
C LEU A 50 -4.44 1.03 2.59
N ASP A 51 -4.88 0.46 3.71
CA ASP A 51 -4.53 0.90 5.05
C ASP A 51 -3.48 -0.03 5.67
N GLY A 52 -2.22 0.39 5.59
CA GLY A 52 -1.10 -0.34 6.16
C GLY A 52 0.10 0.57 6.45
N ALA A 53 1.28 -0.02 6.42
CA ALA A 53 2.52 0.67 6.65
C ALA A 53 3.24 0.94 5.33
N ASN A 54 3.47 2.22 5.02
CA ASN A 54 4.36 2.62 3.95
C ASN A 54 5.76 2.01 4.14
N CYS A 55 6.26 1.34 3.10
CA CYS A 55 7.61 0.82 3.04
C CYS A 55 8.18 0.93 1.63
N ALA A 56 9.48 0.69 1.49
CA ALA A 56 10.11 0.62 0.19
C ALA A 56 11.23 -0.41 0.13
N ILE A 57 11.52 -0.85 -1.08
CA ILE A 57 12.60 -1.78 -1.44
C ILE A 57 13.48 -1.08 -2.48
N SER A 58 14.80 -1.12 -2.27
CA SER A 58 15.78 -0.59 -3.22
C SER A 58 17.12 -1.31 -3.04
N PHE A 59 18.11 -1.00 -3.87
CA PHE A 59 19.47 -1.48 -3.66
C PHE A 59 20.45 -0.31 -3.55
N SER A 60 21.54 -0.52 -2.82
CA SER A 60 22.70 0.37 -2.86
C SER A 60 23.48 0.20 -4.18
N ALA A 61 24.40 1.11 -4.46
CA ALA A 61 25.32 0.99 -5.61
C ALA A 61 26.21 -0.27 -5.56
N SER A 62 26.38 -0.88 -4.39
CA SER A 62 27.05 -2.17 -4.18
C SER A 62 26.13 -3.38 -4.38
N GLY A 63 24.85 -3.17 -4.68
CA GLY A 63 23.85 -4.23 -4.85
C GLY A 63 23.32 -4.80 -3.53
N GLU A 64 23.46 -4.09 -2.40
CA GLU A 64 22.90 -4.55 -1.12
C GLU A 64 21.40 -4.24 -1.06
N LEU A 65 20.58 -5.23 -0.70
CA LEU A 65 19.15 -5.05 -0.48
C LEU A 65 18.86 -4.10 0.68
N LEU A 66 18.16 -3.01 0.39
CA LEU A 66 17.72 -2.00 1.34
C LEU A 66 16.20 -2.05 1.48
N LEU A 67 15.73 -2.25 2.71
CA LEU A 67 14.32 -2.15 3.07
C LEU A 67 14.13 -0.92 3.94
N GLN A 68 13.08 -0.15 3.70
CA GLN A 68 12.80 1.05 4.49
C GLN A 68 11.34 1.07 4.95
N SER A 69 11.14 1.64 6.14
CA SER A 69 9.84 2.22 6.51
C SER A 69 9.72 3.64 5.94
N ARG A 70 8.63 4.33 6.25
CA ARG A 70 8.50 5.77 5.95
C ARG A 70 9.61 6.65 6.56
N GLY A 71 10.13 6.26 7.72
CA GLY A 71 10.97 7.12 8.55
C GLY A 71 12.47 6.81 8.49
N HIS A 72 12.83 5.55 8.25
CA HIS A 72 14.19 5.02 8.38
C HIS A 72 14.33 3.67 7.66
N TYR A 73 15.58 3.29 7.34
CA TYR A 73 15.91 1.94 6.86
C TYR A 73 15.71 0.89 7.95
N LEU A 74 15.19 -0.27 7.57
CA LEU A 74 14.87 -1.37 8.47
C LEU A 74 16.14 -2.16 8.82
N MET A 75 16.54 -2.07 10.08
CA MET A 75 17.74 -2.74 10.61
C MET A 75 17.41 -4.04 11.34
N GLY A 76 16.12 -4.33 11.55
CA GLY A 76 15.63 -5.46 12.33
C GLY A 76 15.40 -5.10 13.80
N GLY A 77 15.12 -6.14 14.60
CA GLY A 77 14.86 -6.01 16.03
C GLY A 77 13.37 -6.00 16.41
N ALA A 78 13.10 -5.99 17.72
CA ALA A 78 11.76 -6.23 18.26
C ALA A 78 10.71 -5.19 17.82
N ARG A 79 11.12 -3.92 17.66
CA ARG A 79 10.24 -2.82 17.23
C ARG A 79 9.85 -2.90 15.75
N GLU A 80 10.60 -3.66 14.96
CA GLU A 80 10.37 -3.83 13.52
C GLU A 80 9.77 -5.20 13.18
N ARG A 81 9.31 -5.96 14.19
CA ARG A 81 8.77 -7.32 14.04
C ARG A 81 7.74 -7.45 12.92
N GLN A 82 6.93 -6.41 12.70
CA GLN A 82 5.92 -6.40 11.63
C GLN A 82 6.52 -6.59 10.23
N PHE A 83 7.76 -6.15 10.00
CA PHE A 83 8.47 -6.25 8.72
C PHE A 83 9.32 -7.51 8.58
N ASN A 84 9.35 -8.42 9.58
CA ASN A 84 10.15 -9.63 9.49
C ASN A 84 9.75 -10.51 8.29
N LEU A 85 8.46 -10.57 7.98
CA LEU A 85 7.96 -11.31 6.82
C LEU A 85 8.34 -10.61 5.50
N LEU A 86 8.26 -9.28 5.43
CA LEU A 86 8.74 -8.49 4.29
C LEU A 86 10.22 -8.77 4.02
N ARG A 87 11.06 -8.77 5.06
CA ARG A 87 12.49 -9.07 4.94
C ARG A 87 12.73 -10.45 4.34
N ARG A 88 12.04 -11.48 4.84
CA ARG A 88 12.16 -12.85 4.31
C ARG A 88 11.74 -12.93 2.85
N TRP A 89 10.60 -12.33 2.52
CA TRP A 89 10.08 -12.29 1.15
C TRP A 89 11.05 -11.58 0.20
N ALA A 90 11.57 -10.42 0.58
CA ALA A 90 12.50 -9.66 -0.25
C ALA A 90 13.85 -10.39 -0.44
N CYS A 91 14.35 -11.11 0.58
CA CYS A 91 15.54 -11.95 0.44
C CYS A 91 15.31 -13.14 -0.52
N VAL A 92 14.14 -13.78 -0.48
CA VAL A 92 13.81 -14.89 -1.40
C VAL A 92 13.80 -14.42 -2.85
N HIS A 93 13.28 -13.20 -3.09
CA HIS A 93 13.13 -12.62 -4.43
C HIS A 93 14.24 -11.63 -4.79
N GLU A 94 15.34 -11.60 -4.02
CA GLU A 94 16.38 -10.57 -4.12
C GLU A 94 16.98 -10.50 -5.51
N TYR A 95 17.26 -11.65 -6.14
CA TYR A 95 17.79 -11.70 -7.50
C TYR A 95 16.86 -11.03 -8.52
N TRP A 96 15.57 -11.40 -8.49
CA TRP A 96 14.58 -10.83 -9.42
C TRP A 96 14.42 -9.33 -9.20
N LEU A 97 14.40 -8.89 -7.93
CA LEU A 97 14.31 -7.49 -7.53
C LEU A 97 15.54 -6.70 -7.98
N LEU A 98 16.74 -7.23 -7.78
CA LEU A 98 18.00 -6.57 -8.15
C LEU A 98 18.11 -6.39 -9.67
N GLU A 99 17.74 -7.41 -10.45
CA GLU A 99 17.75 -7.37 -11.92
C GLU A 99 16.85 -6.25 -12.50
N ARG A 100 15.80 -5.85 -11.77
CA ARG A 100 14.83 -4.85 -12.25
C ARG A 100 15.03 -3.48 -11.63
N LEU A 101 15.34 -3.43 -10.34
CA LEU A 101 15.47 -2.17 -9.62
C LEU A 101 16.86 -1.57 -9.77
N GLU A 102 17.90 -2.41 -9.82
CA GLU A 102 19.30 -2.02 -9.70
C GLU A 102 19.48 -1.03 -8.52
N ASP A 103 20.48 -0.15 -8.58
CA ASP A 103 20.59 1.00 -7.68
C ASP A 103 19.77 2.22 -8.15
N ARG A 104 19.00 2.06 -9.25
CA ARG A 104 18.25 3.14 -9.91
C ARG A 104 16.88 3.38 -9.29
N TYR A 105 16.13 2.32 -9.00
CA TYR A 105 14.72 2.44 -8.64
C TYR A 105 14.49 2.25 -7.14
N ILE A 106 13.52 3.00 -6.60
CA ILE A 106 12.95 2.75 -5.27
C ILE A 106 11.52 2.29 -5.47
N LEU A 107 11.25 1.04 -5.08
CA LEU A 107 9.95 0.40 -5.14
C LEU A 107 9.17 0.71 -3.86
N TYR A 108 8.22 1.66 -3.91
CA TYR A 108 7.35 1.97 -2.79
C TYR A 108 6.11 1.09 -2.79
N GLY A 109 5.72 0.61 -1.62
CA GLY A 109 4.53 -0.19 -1.46
C GLY A 109 3.95 -0.13 -0.05
N GLU A 110 2.70 -0.58 0.03
CA GLU A 110 1.96 -0.68 1.27
C GLU A 110 2.18 -2.06 1.87
N TRP A 111 2.68 -2.11 3.10
CA TRP A 111 2.87 -3.32 3.87
C TRP A 111 1.67 -3.58 4.76
N LEU A 112 0.97 -4.67 4.48
CA LEU A 112 -0.37 -4.95 4.98
C LEU A 112 -0.42 -6.13 5.95
N HIS A 113 0.71 -6.67 6.38
CA HIS A 113 0.72 -7.83 7.28
C HIS A 113 0.10 -7.53 8.65
N LYS A 114 0.39 -6.35 9.23
CA LYS A 114 -0.25 -5.90 10.46
C LYS A 114 -1.50 -5.08 10.10
N LYS A 115 -2.64 -5.40 10.72
CA LYS A 115 -3.83 -4.54 10.69
C LYS A 115 -3.49 -3.15 11.23
N HIS A 116 -3.88 -2.12 10.49
CA HIS A 116 -3.94 -0.75 10.98
C HIS A 116 -5.35 -0.46 11.52
N ALA A 117 -6.16 0.37 10.87
CA ALA A 117 -7.57 0.54 11.20
C ALA A 117 -8.46 -0.51 10.49
N ILE A 118 -8.19 -0.83 9.23
CA ILE A 118 -8.94 -1.82 8.45
C ILE A 118 -8.32 -3.21 8.61
N PHE A 119 -9.17 -4.20 8.91
CA PHE A 119 -8.83 -5.62 8.80
C PHE A 119 -9.17 -6.15 7.41
N TYR A 120 -8.20 -6.83 6.81
CA TYR A 120 -8.33 -7.52 5.54
C TYR A 120 -8.24 -9.03 5.75
N ASP A 121 -9.20 -9.78 5.18
CA ASP A 121 -9.26 -11.24 5.29
C ASP A 121 -8.93 -11.97 3.98
N ALA A 122 -8.73 -11.25 2.87
CA ALA A 122 -8.45 -11.82 1.56
C ALA A 122 -7.41 -11.02 0.76
N LEU A 123 -6.27 -10.68 1.37
CA LEU A 123 -5.19 -10.01 0.65
C LEU A 123 -4.54 -10.95 -0.40
N PRO A 124 -4.41 -10.55 -1.68
CA PRO A 124 -3.66 -11.33 -2.66
C PRO A 124 -2.14 -11.30 -2.41
N HIS A 125 -1.65 -10.29 -1.68
CA HIS A 125 -0.26 -10.19 -1.25
C HIS A 125 -0.15 -9.26 -0.02
N TYR A 126 0.89 -9.41 0.81
CA TYR A 126 1.11 -8.50 1.94
C TYR A 126 1.85 -7.22 1.58
N PHE A 127 2.65 -7.23 0.51
CA PHE A 127 3.32 -6.05 -0.03
C PHE A 127 2.66 -5.66 -1.35
N CYS A 128 1.97 -4.52 -1.38
CA CYS A 128 1.31 -4.03 -2.58
C CYS A 128 2.02 -2.76 -3.07
N GLU A 129 2.68 -2.85 -4.22
CA GLU A 129 3.41 -1.74 -4.82
C GLU A 129 2.45 -0.63 -5.26
N PHE A 130 2.78 0.63 -4.98
CA PHE A 130 1.97 1.76 -5.43
C PHE A 130 2.77 2.88 -6.07
N ASP A 131 4.10 2.92 -5.99
CA ASP A 131 4.87 3.91 -6.76
C ASP A 131 6.31 3.45 -6.95
N ILE A 132 6.96 3.93 -8.02
CA ILE A 132 8.38 3.67 -8.27
C ILE A 132 9.07 4.97 -8.59
N TRP A 133 10.08 5.31 -7.78
CA TRP A 133 10.92 6.47 -7.99
C TRP A 133 12.14 6.10 -8.82
N ASP A 134 12.35 6.81 -9.92
CA ASP A 134 13.54 6.73 -10.76
C ASP A 134 14.57 7.76 -10.28
N ARG A 135 15.67 7.31 -9.66
CA ARG A 135 16.72 8.21 -9.17
C ARG A 135 17.48 8.90 -10.30
N GLN A 136 17.56 8.29 -11.48
CA GLN A 136 18.29 8.89 -12.61
C GLN A 136 17.48 10.00 -13.26
N GLN A 137 16.16 9.80 -13.41
CA GLN A 137 15.27 10.78 -14.03
C GLN A 137 14.64 11.76 -13.03
N ASN A 138 14.78 11.49 -11.73
CA ASN A 138 14.22 12.31 -10.65
C ASN A 138 12.69 12.46 -10.79
N CYS A 139 12.02 11.36 -11.15
CA CYS A 139 10.59 11.31 -11.38
C CYS A 139 9.97 10.00 -10.86
N PHE A 140 8.65 10.00 -10.69
CA PHE A 140 7.90 8.79 -10.42
C PHE A 140 7.38 8.20 -11.73
N LEU A 141 7.57 6.90 -11.93
CA LEU A 141 7.12 6.21 -13.13
C LEU A 141 5.59 6.19 -13.24
N SER A 142 5.05 6.35 -14.46
CA SER A 142 3.61 6.17 -14.70
C SER A 142 3.19 4.73 -14.35
N THR A 143 1.89 4.54 -14.12
CA THR A 143 1.33 3.24 -13.80
C THR A 143 1.64 2.18 -14.87
N ILE A 144 1.63 2.57 -16.14
CA ILE A 144 2.02 1.68 -17.24
C ILE A 144 3.49 1.26 -17.12
N LYS A 145 4.40 2.19 -16.85
CA LYS A 145 5.84 1.90 -16.73
C LYS A 145 6.15 1.05 -15.50
N ARG A 146 5.48 1.29 -14.37
CA ARG A 146 5.59 0.45 -13.16
C ARG A 146 5.18 -0.98 -13.46
N HIS A 147 4.01 -1.19 -14.07
CA HIS A 147 3.54 -2.52 -14.43
C HIS A 147 4.46 -3.23 -15.42
N GLN A 148 5.04 -2.51 -16.39
CA GLN A 148 6.02 -3.07 -17.32
C GLN A 148 7.31 -3.49 -16.60
N LEU A 149 7.83 -2.65 -15.70
CA LEU A 149 9.04 -2.93 -14.93
C LEU A 149 8.89 -4.17 -14.03
N LEU A 150 7.68 -4.39 -13.51
CA LEU A 150 7.39 -5.46 -12.55
C LEU A 150 6.74 -6.70 -13.15
N ALA A 151 6.58 -6.75 -14.48
CA ALA A 151 5.91 -7.83 -15.16
C ALA A 151 6.55 -9.20 -14.87
N ASP A 152 5.72 -10.25 -14.91
CA ASP A 152 6.12 -11.66 -14.75
C ASP A 152 6.91 -11.94 -13.46
N GLY A 153 6.56 -11.24 -12.39
CA GLY A 153 7.26 -11.29 -11.11
C GLY A 153 6.41 -11.60 -9.89
N PRO A 154 7.02 -11.54 -8.70
CA PRO A 154 6.37 -11.77 -7.43
C PRO A 154 5.75 -10.49 -6.83
N VAL A 155 5.92 -9.32 -7.45
CA VAL A 155 5.40 -8.04 -6.94
C VAL A 155 3.99 -7.79 -7.49
N LEU A 156 3.04 -7.55 -6.59
CA LEU A 156 1.69 -7.12 -6.95
C LEU A 156 1.54 -5.62 -6.73
N SER A 157 1.07 -4.89 -7.75
CA SER A 157 0.66 -3.48 -7.59
C SER A 157 -0.71 -3.36 -6.92
N VAL A 158 -0.97 -2.26 -6.23
CA VAL A 158 -2.30 -1.90 -5.73
C VAL A 158 -3.35 -1.89 -6.86
N PRO A 159 -4.63 -2.15 -6.59
CA PRO A 159 -5.61 -2.32 -7.66
C PRO A 159 -5.96 -0.98 -8.29
N VAL A 160 -5.84 -0.90 -9.62
CA VAL A 160 -6.33 0.22 -10.41
C VAL A 160 -7.84 0.10 -10.56
N LEU A 161 -8.56 1.10 -10.04
CA LEU A 161 -10.03 1.21 -10.09
C LEU A 161 -10.49 1.96 -11.34
N PHE A 162 -9.68 2.90 -11.83
CA PHE A 162 -9.97 3.71 -13.01
C PHE A 162 -8.67 4.23 -13.63
N ALA A 163 -8.61 4.27 -14.96
CA ALA A 163 -7.54 4.94 -15.71
C ALA A 163 -8.14 5.61 -16.95
N GLY A 164 -7.93 6.91 -17.11
CA GLY A 164 -8.53 7.67 -18.20
C GLY A 164 -8.66 9.16 -17.89
N SER A 165 -9.38 9.88 -18.74
CA SER A 165 -9.70 11.29 -18.48
C SER A 165 -10.52 11.43 -17.21
N ALA A 166 -10.15 12.36 -16.33
CA ALA A 166 -10.87 12.59 -15.08
C ALA A 166 -12.38 12.83 -15.33
N PRO A 167 -13.27 12.17 -14.57
CA PRO A 167 -14.71 12.39 -14.68
C PRO A 167 -15.11 13.87 -14.59
N ALA A 168 -16.22 14.25 -15.20
CA ALA A 168 -16.64 15.65 -15.24
C ALA A 168 -17.02 16.20 -13.86
N LYS A 169 -17.43 15.33 -12.94
CA LYS A 169 -17.89 15.69 -11.59
C LYS A 169 -17.18 14.87 -10.53
N LEU A 170 -16.88 15.51 -9.39
CA LEU A 170 -16.32 14.83 -8.21
C LEU A 170 -17.18 13.64 -7.76
N SER A 171 -18.52 13.79 -7.79
CA SER A 171 -19.43 12.70 -7.42
C SER A 171 -19.24 11.43 -8.27
N GLU A 172 -18.87 11.57 -9.55
CA GLU A 172 -18.63 10.44 -10.43
C GLU A 172 -17.32 9.72 -10.07
N LEU A 173 -16.27 10.47 -9.70
CA LEU A 173 -15.05 9.89 -9.12
C LEU A 173 -15.37 9.16 -7.81
N LEU A 174 -16.16 9.77 -6.92
CA LEU A 174 -16.46 9.20 -5.61
C LEU A 174 -17.33 7.93 -5.68
N ASN A 175 -17.99 7.65 -6.80
CA ASN A 175 -18.65 6.34 -7.04
C ASN A 175 -17.67 5.17 -7.11
N LEU A 176 -16.36 5.43 -7.24
CA LEU A 176 -15.30 4.42 -7.15
C LEU A 176 -15.05 3.95 -5.71
N VAL A 177 -15.49 4.72 -4.70
CA VAL A 177 -15.42 4.33 -3.29
C VAL A 177 -16.45 3.24 -3.03
N LYS A 178 -15.96 2.01 -2.88
CA LYS A 178 -16.76 0.79 -2.73
C LYS A 178 -16.23 -0.08 -1.59
N GLU A 179 -16.83 -1.24 -1.42
CA GLU A 179 -16.26 -2.33 -0.60
C GLU A 179 -14.81 -2.60 -1.02
N SER A 180 -13.92 -2.79 -0.04
CA SER A 180 -12.51 -3.08 -0.33
C SER A 180 -12.36 -4.42 -1.04
N LEU A 181 -11.48 -4.50 -2.04
CA LEU A 181 -11.23 -5.75 -2.77
C LEU A 181 -10.57 -6.84 -1.90
N ALA A 182 -10.00 -6.47 -0.74
CA ALA A 182 -9.36 -7.40 0.19
C ALA A 182 -10.27 -7.84 1.35
N LYS A 183 -11.57 -7.52 1.29
CA LYS A 183 -12.56 -7.91 2.30
C LYS A 183 -13.61 -8.83 1.69
N THR A 184 -13.81 -10.01 2.28
CA THR A 184 -14.92 -10.90 1.94
C THR A 184 -16.15 -10.56 2.77
N ALA A 185 -17.32 -11.07 2.40
CA ALA A 185 -18.54 -10.95 3.22
C ALA A 185 -18.39 -11.53 4.66
N ASN A 186 -17.38 -12.38 4.89
CA ASN A 186 -17.13 -13.03 6.18
C ASN A 186 -16.01 -12.35 7.00
N TRP A 187 -15.48 -11.21 6.56
CA TRP A 187 -14.29 -10.60 7.16
C TRP A 187 -14.44 -10.35 8.67
N ARG A 188 -15.64 -9.95 9.13
CA ARG A 188 -15.93 -9.74 10.57
C ARG A 188 -15.79 -11.03 11.36
N THR A 189 -16.35 -12.13 10.86
CA THR A 189 -16.21 -13.45 11.49
C THR A 189 -14.75 -13.91 11.48
N CYS A 190 -14.02 -13.63 10.40
CA CYS A 190 -12.59 -13.93 10.32
C CYS A 190 -11.79 -13.12 11.36
N PHE A 191 -12.07 -11.82 11.49
CA PHE A 191 -11.48 -10.94 12.48
C PHE A 191 -11.63 -11.49 13.90
N GLU A 192 -12.85 -11.80 14.34
CA GLU A 192 -13.11 -12.32 15.69
C GLU A 192 -12.39 -13.64 15.96
N LYS A 193 -12.30 -14.52 14.96
CA LYS A 193 -11.50 -15.76 15.04
C LYS A 193 -10.03 -15.48 15.23
N ILE A 194 -9.46 -14.51 14.50
CA ILE A 194 -8.07 -14.10 14.67
C ILE A 194 -7.82 -13.52 16.06
N ILE A 195 -8.67 -12.59 16.53
CA ILE A 195 -8.56 -12.01 17.87
C ILE A 195 -8.58 -13.09 18.95
N THR A 196 -9.50 -14.05 18.85
CA THR A 196 -9.59 -15.18 19.78
C THR A 196 -8.33 -16.04 19.75
N ARG A 197 -7.82 -16.36 18.54
CA ARG A 197 -6.58 -17.15 18.36
C ARG A 197 -5.37 -16.45 18.97
N GLU A 198 -5.25 -15.14 18.76
CA GLU A 198 -4.16 -14.31 19.30
C GLU A 198 -4.34 -13.98 20.79
N LYS A 199 -5.45 -14.42 21.42
CA LYS A 199 -5.80 -14.19 22.83
C LYS A 199 -5.86 -12.70 23.18
N LEU A 200 -6.41 -11.89 22.28
CA LEU A 200 -6.59 -10.46 22.45
C LEU A 200 -7.99 -10.14 22.98
N ASP A 201 -8.16 -8.96 23.60
CA ASP A 201 -9.46 -8.45 24.04
C ASP A 201 -10.30 -8.05 22.82
N LEU A 202 -11.44 -8.72 22.64
CA LEU A 202 -12.32 -8.52 21.48
C LEU A 202 -12.98 -7.15 21.45
N THR A 203 -13.45 -6.66 22.60
CA THR A 203 -14.09 -5.35 22.71
C THR A 203 -13.11 -4.25 22.33
N LYS A 204 -11.89 -4.30 22.88
CA LYS A 204 -10.83 -3.35 22.55
C LYS A 204 -10.39 -3.47 21.10
N ALA A 205 -10.28 -4.68 20.56
CA ALA A 205 -9.92 -4.88 19.15
C ALA A 205 -10.95 -4.27 18.20
N TRP A 206 -12.26 -4.41 18.50
CA TRP A 206 -13.33 -3.77 17.73
C TRP A 206 -13.32 -2.25 17.83
N GLN A 207 -13.02 -1.66 18.99
CA GLN A 207 -12.83 -0.21 19.15
C GLN A 207 -11.68 0.34 18.28
N GLN A 208 -10.72 -0.52 17.96
CA GLN A 208 -9.54 -0.19 17.15
C GLN A 208 -9.64 -0.72 15.71
N CYS A 209 -10.83 -1.14 15.29
CA CYS A 209 -11.09 -1.64 13.95
C CYS A 209 -12.19 -0.80 13.32
N ASP A 210 -11.91 -0.30 12.12
CA ASP A 210 -12.97 0.22 11.29
C ASP A 210 -13.92 -0.91 10.88
N ASN A 211 -15.21 -0.73 11.20
CA ASN A 211 -16.25 -1.74 11.00
C ASN A 211 -16.99 -1.62 9.65
N SER A 212 -16.53 -0.73 8.76
CA SER A 212 -17.12 -0.54 7.44
C SER A 212 -16.67 -1.63 6.47
N ASP A 213 -17.49 -2.01 5.50
CA ASP A 213 -17.07 -2.88 4.39
C ASP A 213 -16.23 -2.12 3.35
N PHE A 214 -16.30 -0.79 3.38
CA PHE A 214 -15.66 0.09 2.41
C PHE A 214 -14.14 0.18 2.57
N MET A 215 -13.46 0.37 1.44
CA MET A 215 -12.04 0.77 1.37
C MET A 215 -11.76 2.04 2.19
N GLU A 216 -10.49 2.32 2.48
CA GLU A 216 -10.11 3.59 3.13
C GLU A 216 -10.48 4.81 2.26
N GLY A 217 -10.26 4.70 0.95
CA GLY A 217 -10.51 5.76 0.02
C GLY A 217 -9.75 5.58 -1.29
N LEU A 218 -9.46 6.69 -1.95
CA LEU A 218 -8.87 6.72 -3.29
C LEU A 218 -7.48 7.35 -3.24
N TYR A 219 -6.54 6.72 -3.94
CA TYR A 219 -5.27 7.31 -4.30
C TYR A 219 -5.31 7.72 -5.77
N LEU A 220 -5.08 9.00 -6.05
CA LEU A 220 -5.14 9.55 -7.40
C LEU A 220 -3.75 9.94 -7.86
N LYS A 221 -3.43 9.58 -9.09
CA LYS A 221 -2.24 10.00 -9.81
C LYS A 221 -2.66 10.75 -11.05
N ILE A 222 -2.10 11.93 -11.25
CA ILE A 222 -2.15 12.62 -12.54
C ILE A 222 -0.91 12.14 -13.28
N GLU A 223 -1.10 11.54 -14.45
CA GLU A 223 -0.02 10.89 -15.19
C GLU A 223 0.11 11.44 -16.60
N SER A 224 1.35 11.53 -17.08
CA SER A 224 1.64 11.43 -18.51
C SER A 224 1.83 9.96 -18.89
N GLU A 225 2.16 9.68 -20.15
CA GLU A 225 2.47 8.31 -20.60
C GLU A 225 3.65 7.69 -19.84
N GLU A 226 4.61 8.52 -19.41
CA GLU A 226 5.89 8.08 -18.84
C GLU A 226 5.98 8.24 -17.32
N GLN A 227 5.31 9.23 -16.73
CA GLN A 227 5.51 9.59 -15.32
C GLN A 227 4.24 10.03 -14.59
N THR A 228 4.20 9.79 -13.28
CA THR A 228 3.26 10.44 -12.36
C THR A 228 3.73 11.86 -12.06
N VAL A 229 2.99 12.85 -12.57
CA VAL A 229 3.34 14.28 -12.44
C VAL A 229 2.79 14.91 -11.17
N ASP A 230 1.69 14.37 -10.64
CA ASP A 230 1.04 14.88 -9.44
C ASP A 230 0.22 13.77 -8.77
N ARG A 231 -0.15 13.98 -7.51
CA ARG A 231 -0.84 12.96 -6.69
C ARG A 231 -1.79 13.59 -5.69
N LEU A 232 -2.92 12.93 -5.46
CA LEU A 232 -3.90 13.32 -4.45
C LEU A 232 -4.42 12.09 -3.72
N LYS A 233 -4.98 12.30 -2.54
CA LYS A 233 -5.74 11.28 -1.82
C LYS A 233 -7.11 11.81 -1.44
N TRP A 234 -8.10 10.93 -1.47
CA TRP A 234 -9.40 11.16 -0.86
C TRP A 234 -9.65 10.05 0.14
N VAL A 235 -10.00 10.40 1.38
CA VAL A 235 -10.20 9.47 2.50
C VAL A 235 -11.60 9.67 3.05
N ARG A 236 -12.33 8.58 3.28
CA ARG A 236 -13.71 8.65 3.78
C ARG A 236 -13.78 9.15 5.23
N HIS A 237 -14.91 9.78 5.56
CA HIS A 237 -15.11 10.44 6.86
C HIS A 237 -15.16 9.49 8.06
N ASP A 238 -15.93 8.41 7.93
CA ASP A 238 -16.12 7.38 8.96
C ASP A 238 -14.83 6.60 9.25
N PHE A 239 -13.94 6.40 8.27
CA PHE A 239 -12.61 5.82 8.49
C PHE A 239 -11.77 6.66 9.45
N VAL A 240 -11.69 7.98 9.18
CA VAL A 240 -10.93 8.89 10.05
C VAL A 240 -11.54 8.94 11.44
N GLN A 241 -12.86 8.92 11.54
CA GLN A 241 -13.54 8.86 12.83
C GLN A 241 -13.16 7.59 13.59
N ALA A 242 -13.13 6.42 12.93
CA ALA A 242 -12.70 5.17 13.55
C ALA A 242 -11.24 5.23 14.07
N ILE A 243 -10.33 5.90 13.35
CA ILE A 243 -8.96 6.13 13.82
C ILE A 243 -8.93 7.01 15.08
N LEU A 244 -9.73 8.08 15.09
CA LEU A 244 -9.81 9.00 16.23
C LEU A 244 -10.42 8.30 17.46
N ASP A 245 -11.48 7.53 17.26
CA ASP A 245 -12.19 6.79 18.30
C ASP A 245 -11.33 5.68 18.91
N ALA A 246 -10.40 5.09 18.14
CA ALA A 246 -9.46 4.09 18.62
C ALA A 246 -8.54 4.62 19.74
N GLY A 247 -8.35 5.94 19.83
CA GLY A 247 -7.64 6.62 20.91
C GLY A 247 -6.14 6.31 21.06
N GLN A 248 -5.58 5.44 20.21
CA GLN A 248 -4.18 5.00 20.20
C GLN A 248 -3.69 4.78 18.78
N HIS A 249 -2.45 5.20 18.50
CA HIS A 249 -1.82 5.00 17.19
C HIS A 249 -1.59 3.49 16.92
N HIS A 250 -1.75 3.05 15.67
CA HIS A 250 -1.66 1.63 15.29
C HIS A 250 -0.32 0.97 15.70
N SER A 251 0.77 1.73 15.81
CA SER A 251 2.08 1.23 16.25
C SER A 251 2.08 0.73 17.70
N GLU A 252 1.22 1.30 18.55
CA GLU A 252 1.06 0.96 19.96
C GLU A 252 0.01 -0.13 20.19
N GLN A 253 -0.80 -0.42 19.17
CA GLN A 253 -1.81 -1.47 19.21
C GLN A 253 -1.15 -2.86 19.06
N PRO A 254 -1.78 -3.92 19.63
CA PRO A 254 -1.35 -5.30 19.44
C PRO A 254 -1.17 -5.69 17.98
N PHE A 255 -0.32 -6.68 17.74
CA PHE A 255 -0.13 -7.23 16.40
C PHE A 255 -1.31 -8.13 16.03
N ILE A 256 -2.17 -7.65 15.14
CA ILE A 256 -3.27 -8.44 14.55
C ILE A 256 -2.90 -8.70 13.09
N PRO A 257 -2.65 -9.95 12.67
CA PRO A 257 -2.29 -10.25 11.29
C PRO A 257 -3.50 -10.14 10.37
N ASN A 258 -3.40 -9.36 9.29
CA ASN A 258 -4.32 -9.52 8.16
C ASN A 258 -4.13 -10.89 7.52
N GLN A 259 -5.16 -11.41 6.86
CA GLN A 259 -5.12 -12.73 6.23
C GLN A 259 -4.97 -12.62 4.71
N LEU A 260 -4.25 -13.58 4.14
CA LEU A 260 -4.14 -13.73 2.70
C LEU A 260 -5.38 -14.42 2.14
N ALA A 261 -5.70 -14.14 0.88
CA ALA A 261 -6.66 -14.91 0.12
C ALA A 261 -6.21 -16.36 -0.03
N ASN A 262 -7.16 -17.26 -0.27
CA ASN A 262 -6.86 -18.67 -0.51
C ASN A 262 -6.00 -18.84 -1.79
N GLY A 263 -5.00 -19.71 -1.73
CA GLY A 263 -4.11 -20.00 -2.87
C GLY A 263 -2.93 -19.03 -3.04
N VAL A 264 -2.77 -18.03 -2.16
CA VAL A 264 -1.59 -17.15 -2.19
C VAL A 264 -0.36 -17.93 -1.72
N GLU A 265 0.66 -17.97 -2.58
CA GLU A 265 1.98 -18.51 -2.27
C GLU A 265 3.02 -17.38 -2.39
N LEU A 266 3.46 -16.81 -1.26
CA LEU A 266 4.31 -15.60 -1.27
C LEU A 266 5.71 -15.83 -1.85
N TYR A 267 6.18 -17.07 -1.87
CA TYR A 267 7.57 -17.41 -2.17
C TYR A 267 7.76 -18.03 -3.56
N THR A 268 6.71 -18.10 -4.37
CA THR A 268 6.83 -18.51 -5.77
C THR A 268 7.41 -17.36 -6.62
N PRO A 269 8.17 -17.66 -7.69
CA PRO A 269 8.76 -16.62 -8.56
C PRO A 269 7.74 -15.68 -9.20
N GLN A 270 6.49 -16.12 -9.32
CA GLN A 270 5.37 -15.35 -9.86
C GLN A 270 4.19 -15.39 -8.89
N LEU A 271 3.36 -14.36 -8.95
CA LEU A 271 2.11 -14.28 -8.21
C LEU A 271 1.18 -15.45 -8.55
N THR A 272 0.59 -16.07 -7.53
CA THR A 272 -0.43 -17.12 -7.72
C THR A 272 -1.86 -16.59 -7.71
N VAL A 273 -2.08 -15.39 -7.16
CA VAL A 273 -3.40 -14.75 -7.00
C VAL A 273 -3.28 -13.25 -7.32
N ASN A 274 -4.33 -12.68 -7.89
CA ASN A 274 -4.48 -11.22 -8.10
C ASN A 274 -5.74 -10.67 -7.42
N TRP A 275 -5.95 -9.36 -7.54
CA TRP A 275 -7.10 -8.64 -6.99
C TRP A 275 -8.48 -9.13 -7.45
N ASN A 276 -8.56 -9.86 -8.56
CA ASN A 276 -9.81 -10.46 -9.03
C ASN A 276 -10.08 -11.85 -8.42
N SER A 277 -9.31 -12.25 -7.39
CA SER A 277 -9.38 -13.55 -6.73
C SER A 277 -9.28 -14.74 -7.70
N ARG A 278 -8.64 -14.52 -8.87
CA ARG A 278 -8.38 -15.58 -9.84
C ARG A 278 -7.01 -16.17 -9.54
N LEU A 279 -6.95 -17.50 -9.51
CA LEU A 279 -5.68 -18.20 -9.66
C LEU A 279 -5.07 -17.74 -10.97
N ILE A 280 -3.86 -17.18 -10.90
CA ILE A 280 -3.06 -16.94 -12.08
C ILE A 280 -2.56 -18.32 -12.48
N ASN A 281 -3.10 -18.87 -13.57
CA ASN A 281 -2.59 -20.12 -14.11
C ASN A 281 -1.10 -19.89 -14.42
N GLY A 282 -0.23 -20.43 -13.58
CA GLY A 282 1.20 -20.46 -13.82
C GLY A 282 1.41 -20.93 -15.24
N GLY A 283 2.05 -20.08 -16.05
CA GLY A 283 2.47 -20.43 -17.39
C GLY A 283 3.13 -21.80 -17.31
N LYS A 284 2.70 -22.70 -18.20
CA LYS A 284 3.32 -24.00 -18.41
C LYS A 284 4.84 -23.82 -18.44
N VAL A 285 5.54 -24.68 -17.70
CA VAL A 285 6.98 -24.96 -17.89
C VAL A 285 7.25 -25.24 -19.36
#